data_AF-A0A6M8EMA6-F1
#
_entry.id   AF-A0A6M8EMA6-F1
#
_cell.length_a   1.000
_cell.length_b   1.000
_cell.length_c   1.000
_cell.angle_alpha   90.00
_cell.angle_beta   90.00
_cell.angle_gamma   90.00
#
_symmetry.space_group_name_H-M   'P 1'
#
loop_
_entity.id
_entity.type
_entity.pdbx_description
1 polymer ?
#
loop_
_entity_poly.entity_id
_entity_poly.type
_entity_poly.pdbx_seq_one_letter_code
_entity_poly.pdbx_strand_id
1 'polypeptide(L)'
;MNIENYFEKNEIIKNLGKYELFYQVTLGNLISLTNAKDMNYEIEFQLALGSIYELLKDLRSLEDESISFEEELKKQAAMDAVQNFANENLELLKNGEIKIEKIVNHINDGIFFNEAMEVVCNENLEHQIEKWEQIITSDLAKAILESIQELEKNEN
;
A
#
# COMPACT_ATOMS: atom_id res chain seq x y z
N MET A 1 17.82 -7.00 5.56
CA MET A 1 17.34 -6.22 4.38
C MET A 1 17.93 -4.80 4.44
N ASN A 2 18.43 -4.26 3.32
CA ASN A 2 18.86 -2.85 3.25
C ASN A 2 17.68 -1.98 2.76
N ILE A 3 17.12 -1.16 3.65
CA ILE A 3 15.92 -0.34 3.37
C ILE A 3 16.22 0.74 2.32
N GLU A 4 17.40 1.34 2.34
CA GLU A 4 17.78 2.44 1.44
C GLU A 4 17.63 2.05 -0.05
N ASN A 5 17.89 0.79 -0.39
CA ASN A 5 17.77 0.29 -1.76
C ASN A 5 16.33 0.38 -2.31
N TYR A 6 15.32 0.28 -1.45
CA TYR A 6 13.90 0.40 -1.83
C TYR A 6 13.45 1.84 -2.01
N PHE A 7 14.31 2.80 -1.62
CA PHE A 7 14.11 4.23 -1.78
C PHE A 7 15.09 4.86 -2.79
N GLU A 8 15.70 4.05 -3.65
CA GLU A 8 16.28 4.56 -4.89
C GLU A 8 15.15 5.06 -5.82
N LYS A 9 15.42 6.07 -6.64
CA LYS A 9 14.38 6.73 -7.46
C LYS A 9 13.45 5.77 -8.20
N ASN A 10 14.01 4.78 -8.89
CA ASN A 10 13.21 3.82 -9.66
C ASN A 10 12.39 2.89 -8.76
N GLU A 11 12.91 2.57 -7.58
CA GLU A 11 12.20 1.73 -6.61
C GLU A 11 11.11 2.53 -5.90
N ILE A 12 11.32 3.81 -5.58
CA ILE A 12 10.25 4.70 -5.09
C ILE A 12 9.07 4.70 -6.06
N ILE A 13 9.34 4.93 -7.35
CA ILE A 13 8.31 5.00 -8.39
C ILE A 13 7.53 3.67 -8.47
N LYS A 14 8.25 2.54 -8.54
CA LYS A 14 7.61 1.22 -8.62
C LYS A 14 6.79 0.91 -7.37
N ASN A 15 7.36 1.15 -6.19
CA ASN A 15 6.74 0.82 -4.92
C ASN A 15 5.47 1.66 -4.70
N LEU A 16 5.52 2.95 -5.02
CA LEU A 16 4.34 3.82 -4.97
C LEU A 16 3.29 3.43 -6.01
N GLY A 17 3.70 3.10 -7.24
CA GLY A 17 2.77 2.65 -8.28
C GLY A 17 2.05 1.37 -7.90
N LYS A 18 2.78 0.39 -7.37
CA LYS A 18 2.20 -0.87 -6.85
C LYS A 18 1.29 -0.61 -5.65
N TYR A 19 1.78 0.11 -4.65
CA TYR A 19 1.03 0.44 -3.44
C TYR A 19 -0.28 1.13 -3.78
N GLU A 20 -0.23 2.16 -4.63
CA GLU A 20 -1.44 2.90 -5.04
C GLU A 20 -2.44 2.01 -5.74
N LEU A 21 -1.97 1.17 -6.66
CA LEU A 21 -2.84 0.28 -7.41
C LEU A 21 -3.53 -0.76 -6.51
N PHE A 22 -2.77 -1.41 -5.62
CA PHE A 22 -3.32 -2.39 -4.68
C PHE A 22 -4.34 -1.76 -3.73
N TYR A 23 -4.07 -0.55 -3.26
CA TYR A 23 -4.98 0.22 -2.43
C TYR A 23 -6.28 0.56 -3.18
N GLN A 24 -6.19 1.07 -4.41
CA GLN A 24 -7.35 1.45 -5.22
C GLN A 24 -8.22 0.26 -5.61
N VAL A 25 -7.60 -0.85 -6.02
CA VAL A 25 -8.30 -2.11 -6.31
C VAL A 25 -8.99 -2.65 -5.06
N THR A 26 -8.35 -2.54 -3.90
CA THR A 26 -8.97 -2.91 -2.61
C THR A 26 -10.17 -2.05 -2.30
N LEU A 27 -10.06 -0.72 -2.37
CA LEU A 27 -11.19 0.19 -2.15
C LEU A 27 -12.35 -0.09 -3.11
N GLY A 28 -12.06 -0.28 -4.40
CA GLY A 28 -13.09 -0.59 -5.40
C GLY A 28 -13.84 -1.88 -5.07
N ASN A 29 -13.11 -2.92 -4.64
CA ASN A 29 -13.73 -4.17 -4.18
C ASN A 29 -14.57 -3.96 -2.92
N LEU A 30 -14.09 -3.21 -1.92
CA LEU A 30 -14.84 -2.92 -0.69
C LEU A 30 -16.15 -2.19 -0.96
N ILE A 31 -16.11 -1.16 -1.80
CA ILE A 31 -17.27 -0.37 -2.20
C ILE A 31 -18.28 -1.28 -2.91
N SER A 32 -17.81 -2.11 -3.85
CA SER A 32 -18.66 -3.07 -4.56
C SER A 32 -19.30 -4.11 -3.62
N LEU A 33 -18.58 -4.59 -2.61
CA LEU A 33 -19.08 -5.61 -1.68
C LEU A 33 -20.09 -5.05 -0.67
N THR A 34 -19.96 -3.78 -0.33
CA THR A 34 -20.73 -3.14 0.76
C THR A 34 -21.85 -2.23 0.26
N ASN A 35 -21.88 -1.91 -1.04
CA ASN A 35 -22.72 -0.85 -1.60
C ASN A 35 -22.54 0.50 -0.88
N ALA A 36 -21.36 0.75 -0.33
CA ALA A 36 -21.01 2.05 0.22
C ALA A 36 -20.99 3.12 -0.88
N LYS A 37 -21.13 4.39 -0.49
CA LYS A 37 -21.05 5.52 -1.44
C LYS A 37 -19.62 5.67 -1.98
N ASP A 38 -19.49 6.39 -3.09
CA ASP A 38 -18.19 6.76 -3.64
C ASP A 38 -17.27 7.36 -2.58
N MET A 39 -16.05 6.81 -2.51
CA MET A 39 -14.98 7.28 -1.64
C MET A 39 -13.90 7.99 -2.43
N ASN A 40 -13.06 8.76 -1.74
CA ASN A 40 -11.82 9.24 -2.33
C ASN A 40 -10.82 8.08 -2.48
N TYR A 41 -10.36 7.87 -3.71
CA TYR A 41 -9.35 6.86 -4.08
C TYR A 41 -7.93 7.44 -4.08
N GLU A 42 -7.78 8.75 -3.89
CA GLU A 42 -6.47 9.39 -3.81
C GLU A 42 -5.76 9.01 -2.51
N ILE A 43 -4.48 8.72 -2.64
CA ILE A 43 -3.60 8.40 -1.53
C ILE A 43 -2.70 9.59 -1.28
N GLU A 44 -2.61 10.00 -0.02
CA GLU A 44 -1.63 10.98 0.39
C GLU A 44 -0.23 10.38 0.27
N PHE A 45 0.60 11.01 -0.54
CA PHE A 45 1.97 10.58 -0.84
C PHE A 45 2.80 10.24 0.41
N GLN A 46 2.70 11.05 1.45
CA GLN A 46 3.44 10.86 2.71
C GLN A 46 2.97 9.62 3.47
N LEU A 47 1.67 9.31 3.44
CA LEU A 47 1.12 8.11 4.06
C LEU A 47 1.63 6.86 3.34
N ALA A 48 1.60 6.85 2.01
CA ALA A 48 2.11 5.73 1.23
C ALA A 48 3.60 5.45 1.52
N LEU A 49 4.44 6.49 1.51
CA LEU A 49 5.87 6.34 1.83
C LEU A 49 6.09 5.85 3.26
N GLY A 50 5.31 6.36 4.22
CA GLY A 50 5.35 5.92 5.62
C GLY A 50 5.00 4.44 5.76
N SER A 51 3.90 4.00 5.15
CA SER A 51 3.49 2.58 5.15
C SER A 51 4.55 1.67 4.52
N ILE A 52 5.16 2.07 3.40
CA ILE A 52 6.24 1.31 2.75
C ILE A 52 7.47 1.21 3.67
N TYR A 53 7.85 2.31 4.32
CA TYR A 53 9.00 2.33 5.23
C TYR A 53 8.78 1.42 6.44
N GLU A 54 7.63 1.53 7.13
CA GLU A 54 7.33 0.69 8.29
C GLU A 54 7.23 -0.78 7.90
N LEU A 55 6.63 -1.11 6.75
CA LEU A 55 6.64 -2.48 6.24
C LEU A 55 8.07 -3.02 6.06
N LEU A 56 8.97 -2.25 5.45
CA LEU A 56 10.36 -2.68 5.26
C LEU A 56 11.10 -2.90 6.59
N LYS A 57 10.78 -2.10 7.61
CA LYS A 57 11.31 -2.29 8.97
C LYS A 57 10.79 -3.57 9.62
N ASP A 58 9.51 -3.84 9.49
CA ASP A 58 8.90 -5.07 10.00
C ASP A 58 9.52 -6.29 9.33
N LEU A 59 9.63 -6.28 8.00
CA LEU A 59 10.26 -7.35 7.23
C LEU A 59 11.74 -7.55 7.58
N ARG A 60 12.49 -6.45 7.78
CA ARG A 60 13.88 -6.53 8.25
C ARG A 60 13.98 -7.22 9.60
N SER A 61 13.05 -6.94 10.51
CA SER A 61 13.04 -7.46 11.88
C SER A 61 12.64 -8.93 11.96
N LEU A 62 11.89 -9.44 10.96
CA LEU A 62 11.53 -10.85 10.88
C LEU A 62 12.70 -11.75 10.49
N GLU A 63 13.76 -11.20 9.87
CA GLU A 63 14.95 -11.92 9.38
C GLU A 63 14.63 -13.14 8.48
N ASP A 64 13.45 -13.16 7.86
CA ASP A 64 12.98 -14.24 6.97
C ASP A 64 13.05 -13.80 5.50
N GLU A 65 14.09 -14.25 4.81
CA GLU A 65 14.32 -13.94 3.39
C GLU A 65 13.32 -14.65 2.45
N SER A 66 12.51 -15.58 2.95
CA SER A 66 11.48 -16.24 2.13
C SER A 66 10.24 -15.37 1.92
N ILE A 67 10.09 -14.30 2.71
CA ILE A 67 8.95 -13.38 2.62
C ILE A 67 9.12 -12.47 1.40
N SER A 68 8.11 -12.48 0.53
CA SER A 68 8.06 -11.61 -0.64
C SER A 68 7.65 -10.20 -0.24
N PHE A 69 8.54 -9.22 -0.42
CA PHE A 69 8.21 -7.80 -0.21
C PHE A 69 6.97 -7.37 -1.00
N GLU A 70 6.82 -7.84 -2.24
CA GLU A 70 5.67 -7.46 -3.08
C GLU A 70 4.35 -8.00 -2.56
N GLU A 71 4.32 -9.23 -2.06
CA GLU A 71 3.10 -9.81 -1.47
C GLU A 71 2.73 -9.08 -0.18
N GLU A 72 3.71 -8.74 0.65
CA GLU A 72 3.45 -7.99 1.88
C GLU A 72 3.10 -6.52 1.60
N LEU A 73 3.65 -5.91 0.55
CA LEU A 73 3.24 -4.58 0.08
C LEU A 73 1.77 -4.58 -0.36
N LYS A 74 1.35 -5.62 -1.07
CA LYS A 74 -0.04 -5.82 -1.49
C LYS A 74 -0.98 -5.96 -0.29
N LYS A 75 -0.58 -6.73 0.73
CA LYS A 75 -1.34 -6.86 1.99
C LYS A 75 -1.40 -5.54 2.75
N GLN A 76 -0.28 -4.84 2.88
CA GLN A 76 -0.20 -3.56 3.59
C GLN A 76 -1.11 -2.51 2.93
N ALA A 77 -1.00 -2.33 1.62
CA ALA A 77 -1.85 -1.41 0.87
C ALA A 77 -3.34 -1.75 1.01
N ALA A 78 -3.69 -3.04 1.02
CA ALA A 78 -5.07 -3.48 1.23
C ALA A 78 -5.55 -3.22 2.67
N MET A 79 -4.70 -3.40 3.66
CA MET A 79 -5.03 -3.11 5.06
C MET A 79 -5.27 -1.61 5.26
N ASP A 80 -4.42 -0.77 4.68
CA ASP A 80 -4.56 0.68 4.74
C ASP A 80 -5.84 1.16 4.02
N ALA A 81 -6.21 0.52 2.91
CA ALA A 81 -7.49 0.75 2.23
C ALA A 81 -8.69 0.35 3.09
N VAL A 82 -8.62 -0.80 3.79
CA VAL A 82 -9.67 -1.22 4.74
C VAL A 82 -9.79 -0.24 5.89
N GLN A 83 -8.68 0.26 6.41
CA GLN A 83 -8.68 1.25 7.48
C GLN A 83 -9.31 2.58 7.02
N ASN A 84 -8.95 3.05 5.84
CA ASN A 84 -9.57 4.25 5.26
C ASN A 84 -11.08 4.05 5.06
N PHE A 85 -11.48 2.92 4.47
CA PHE A 85 -12.88 2.54 4.30
C PHE A 85 -13.63 2.52 5.62
N ALA A 86 -13.03 1.95 6.66
CA ALA A 86 -13.63 1.86 7.98
C ALA A 86 -13.83 3.25 8.61
N ASN A 87 -12.87 4.15 8.43
CA ASN A 87 -12.97 5.53 8.94
C ASN A 87 -14.11 6.31 8.28
N GLU A 88 -14.25 6.20 6.95
CA GLU A 88 -15.32 6.86 6.20
C GLU A 88 -16.70 6.26 6.46
N ASN A 89 -16.78 4.99 6.89
CA ASN A 89 -18.03 4.26 7.11
C ASN A 89 -18.25 3.86 8.58
N LEU A 90 -17.68 4.63 9.51
CA LEU A 90 -17.63 4.31 10.94
C LEU A 90 -19.01 4.01 11.56
N GLU A 91 -20.05 4.77 11.18
CA GLU A 91 -21.41 4.57 11.71
C GLU A 91 -22.04 3.27 11.21
N LEU A 92 -21.83 2.91 9.94
CA LEU A 92 -22.30 1.64 9.37
C LEU A 92 -21.60 0.44 10.05
N LEU A 93 -20.33 0.59 10.40
CA LEU A 93 -19.58 -0.42 11.17
C LEU A 93 -20.11 -0.56 12.60
N LYS A 94 -20.33 0.55 13.31
CA LYS A 94 -20.88 0.53 14.68
C LYS A 94 -22.26 -0.11 14.74
N ASN A 95 -23.07 0.08 13.70
CA ASN A 95 -24.41 -0.51 13.60
C ASN A 95 -24.37 -1.98 13.13
N GLY A 96 -23.19 -2.51 12.77
CA GLY A 96 -23.01 -3.88 12.30
C GLY A 96 -23.52 -4.14 10.88
N GLU A 97 -23.78 -3.08 10.11
CA GLU A 97 -24.23 -3.13 8.72
C GLU A 97 -23.10 -3.59 7.78
N ILE A 98 -21.86 -3.28 8.14
CA ILE A 98 -20.64 -3.74 7.48
C ILE A 98 -19.80 -4.55 8.45
N LYS A 99 -19.21 -5.66 7.99
CA LYS A 99 -18.32 -6.51 8.79
C LYS A 99 -16.94 -6.63 8.11
N ILE A 100 -15.97 -5.88 8.61
CA ILE A 100 -14.60 -5.83 8.06
C ILE A 100 -13.69 -6.98 8.52
N GLU A 101 -14.02 -7.65 9.62
CA GLU A 101 -13.17 -8.70 10.22
C GLU A 101 -12.82 -9.82 9.21
N LYS A 102 -13.80 -10.28 8.43
CA LYS A 102 -13.58 -11.30 7.41
C LYS A 102 -12.62 -10.83 6.31
N ILE A 103 -12.71 -9.55 5.95
CA ILE A 103 -11.84 -8.95 4.93
C ILE A 103 -10.41 -8.88 5.44
N VAL A 104 -10.22 -8.39 6.67
CA VAL A 104 -8.90 -8.32 7.32
C VAL A 104 -8.25 -9.70 7.37
N ASN A 105 -8.99 -10.73 7.77
CA ASN A 105 -8.49 -12.10 7.80
C ASN A 105 -8.08 -12.60 6.41
N HIS A 106 -8.91 -12.36 5.38
CA HIS A 106 -8.57 -12.75 4.01
C HIS A 106 -7.31 -12.04 3.48
N ILE A 107 -7.07 -10.78 3.87
CA ILE A 107 -5.85 -10.05 3.50
C ILE A 107 -4.64 -10.71 4.16
N ASN A 108 -4.69 -10.93 5.47
CA ASN A 108 -3.59 -11.56 6.23
C ASN A 108 -3.28 -12.97 5.70
N ASP A 109 -4.30 -13.74 5.37
CA ASP A 109 -4.18 -15.10 4.81
C ASP A 109 -3.70 -15.10 3.34
N GLY A 110 -3.58 -13.93 2.69
CA GLY A 110 -3.12 -13.81 1.31
C GLY A 110 -4.14 -14.27 0.26
N ILE A 111 -5.43 -14.33 0.61
CA ILE A 111 -6.51 -14.82 -0.27
C ILE A 111 -7.53 -13.74 -0.67
N PHE A 112 -7.27 -12.49 -0.29
CA PHE A 112 -8.17 -11.37 -0.61
C PHE A 112 -8.17 -11.01 -2.10
N PHE A 113 -6.99 -10.94 -2.73
CA PHE A 113 -6.87 -10.69 -4.17
C PHE A 113 -7.21 -11.97 -4.94
N ASN A 114 -8.28 -11.91 -5.72
CA ASN A 114 -8.65 -12.98 -6.64
C ASN A 114 -8.06 -12.74 -8.03
N GLU A 115 -8.19 -13.72 -8.92
CA GLU A 115 -7.65 -13.67 -10.29
C GLU A 115 -8.09 -12.42 -11.07
N ALA A 116 -9.35 -12.00 -10.93
CA ALA A 116 -9.83 -10.80 -11.63
C ALA A 116 -9.18 -9.51 -11.11
N MET A 117 -8.97 -9.41 -9.80
CA MET A 117 -8.25 -8.27 -9.20
C MET A 117 -6.78 -8.26 -9.64
N GLU A 118 -6.14 -9.42 -9.68
CA GLU A 118 -4.76 -9.55 -10.16
C GLU A 118 -4.63 -9.16 -11.64
N VAL A 119 -5.59 -9.51 -12.49
CA VAL A 119 -5.64 -9.05 -13.89
C VAL A 119 -5.72 -7.53 -13.95
N VAL A 120 -6.60 -6.90 -13.17
CA VAL A 120 -6.71 -5.43 -13.12
C VAL A 120 -5.39 -4.80 -12.67
N CYS A 121 -4.74 -5.35 -11.64
CA CYS A 121 -3.43 -4.86 -11.20
C CYS A 121 -2.39 -4.96 -12.32
N ASN A 122 -2.30 -6.10 -13.00
CA ASN A 122 -1.31 -6.30 -14.07
C ASN A 122 -1.54 -5.38 -15.28
N GLU A 123 -2.80 -5.17 -15.67
CA GLU A 123 -3.14 -4.32 -16.82
C GLU A 123 -2.92 -2.83 -16.56
N ASN A 124 -2.98 -2.38 -15.29
CA ASN A 124 -2.93 -0.96 -14.95
C ASN A 124 -1.60 -0.54 -14.30
N LEU A 125 -0.71 -1.48 -13.98
CA LEU A 125 0.55 -1.17 -13.28
C LEU A 125 1.45 -0.22 -14.09
N GLU A 126 1.57 -0.42 -15.40
CA GLU A 126 2.39 0.45 -16.26
C GLU A 126 1.90 1.91 -16.19
N HIS A 127 0.59 2.11 -16.27
CA HIS A 127 0.00 3.45 -16.17
C HIS A 127 0.26 4.11 -14.81
N GLN A 128 0.20 3.32 -13.72
CA GLN A 128 0.50 3.85 -12.39
C GLN A 128 1.97 4.19 -12.22
N ILE A 129 2.87 3.39 -12.81
CA ILE A 129 4.30 3.71 -12.86
C ILE A 129 4.53 5.01 -13.63
N GLU A 130 3.96 5.17 -14.83
CA GLU A 130 4.06 6.39 -15.64
C GLU A 130 3.59 7.64 -14.89
N LYS A 131 2.49 7.53 -14.12
CA LYS A 131 2.01 8.61 -13.25
C LYS A 131 3.08 9.02 -12.24
N TRP A 132 3.68 8.07 -11.54
CA TRP A 132 4.69 8.37 -10.53
C TRP A 132 6.02 8.82 -11.13
N GLU A 133 6.37 8.40 -12.34
CA GLU A 133 7.54 8.93 -13.06
C GLU A 133 7.45 10.45 -13.29
N GLN A 134 6.24 10.97 -13.52
CA GLN A 134 6.00 12.40 -13.71
C GLN A 134 6.11 13.20 -12.40
N ILE A 135 5.83 12.55 -11.26
CA ILE A 135 5.81 13.18 -9.93
C ILE A 135 7.19 13.10 -9.27
N ILE A 136 7.86 11.95 -9.34
CA ILE A 136 9.12 11.68 -8.65
C ILE A 136 10.29 12.21 -9.47
N THR A 137 10.59 13.49 -9.26
CA THR A 137 11.79 14.12 -9.81
C THR A 137 13.05 13.59 -9.13
N SER A 138 14.22 13.82 -9.74
CA SER A 138 15.50 13.42 -9.13
C SER A 138 15.78 14.12 -7.80
N ASP A 139 15.40 15.40 -7.68
CA ASP A 139 15.55 16.16 -6.44
C ASP A 139 14.63 15.64 -5.34
N LEU A 140 13.38 15.30 -5.69
CA LEU A 140 12.43 14.71 -4.75
C LEU A 140 12.89 13.33 -4.28
N ALA A 141 13.32 12.46 -5.19
CA ALA A 141 13.88 11.16 -4.84
C ALA A 141 15.08 11.27 -3.90
N LYS A 142 15.98 12.24 -4.15
CA LYS A 142 17.12 12.50 -3.27
C LYS A 142 16.68 12.94 -1.87
N ALA A 143 15.72 13.86 -1.78
CA ALA A 143 15.19 14.33 -0.49
C ALA A 143 14.52 13.20 0.31
N ILE A 144 13.80 12.30 -0.36
CA ILE A 144 13.19 11.12 0.27
C ILE A 144 14.30 10.21 0.82
N LEU A 145 15.28 9.84 0.00
CA LEU A 145 16.37 8.97 0.42
C LEU A 145 17.16 9.56 1.60
N GLU A 146 17.45 10.87 1.56
CA GLU A 146 18.09 11.58 2.68
C GLU A 146 17.26 11.49 3.96
N SER A 147 15.94 11.66 3.86
CA SER A 147 15.03 11.53 5.01
C SER A 147 15.03 10.12 5.59
N ILE A 148 15.04 9.08 4.74
CA ILE A 148 15.15 7.68 5.17
C ILE A 148 16.49 7.43 5.88
N GLN A 149 17.59 7.92 5.31
CA GLN A 149 18.92 7.80 5.92
C GLN A 149 19.02 8.50 7.28
N GLU A 150 18.32 9.60 7.48
CA GLU A 150 18.24 10.27 8.78
C GLU A 150 17.42 9.47 9.80
N LEU A 151 16.28 8.89 9.40
CA LEU A 151 15.49 8.02 10.27
C LEU A 151 16.31 6.81 10.73
N GLU A 152 16.98 6.15 9.80
CA GLU A 152 17.81 4.96 10.06
C GLU A 152 19.02 5.23 10.98
N LYS A 153 19.56 6.46 10.98
CA LYS A 153 20.62 6.87 11.91
C LYS A 153 20.11 7.06 13.34
N ASN A 154 18.84 7.43 13.51
CA ASN A 154 18.26 7.68 14.82
C ASN A 154 17.74 6.41 15.50
N GLU A 155 17.70 5.29 14.79
CA GLU A 155 17.28 3.97 15.31
C GLU A 155 18.45 3.07 15.73
N ASN A 156 19.70 3.47 15.45
CA ASN A 156 20.93 2.79 15.90
C ASN A 156 21.55 3.45 17.13
#